data_AF-A0A6J4DZQ3-F1
#
_entry.id   AF-A0A6J4DZQ3-F1
#
_cell.length_a   1.000
_cell.length_b   1.000
_cell.length_c   1.000
_cell.angle_alpha   90.00
_cell.angle_beta   90.00
_cell.angle_gamma   90.00
#
_symmetry.space_group_name_H-M   'P 1'
#
loop_
_entity.id
_entity.type
_entity.pdbx_description
1 polymer ?
#
loop_
_entity_poly.entity_id
_entity_poly.type
_entity_poly.pdbx_seq_one_letter_code
_entity_poly.pdbx_strand_id
1 'polypeptide(L)'
;MFTHDELQRLRQHELAPFAGRIIHQARPPITDAELAEVEARLGRALPSSLVRLWRVAYGGRLDYDFQVDYQGHLHAFSLSELFFPGSDGYNDLWGWIEHEEEGARAFAEDEGREWDGRLAFLPVGGFEYLERIYVCVEPGEDFGAVYAWSQGLPPAWSMRLHEDSFTRVADDFEGLFAQLVYYRDPFEEDADGTGLELDEALDPLAIEDAALAQRLRAGMTALVQDWRGALDDGRLSVEPALQRLALEHAVEHDDEALLARLAGAGVDLGQLIRGGVNAPVYARLLKREALLAWFAGHGIAERQRDQ
;
A
#
# COMPACT_ATOMS: atom_id res chain seq x y z
N MET A 1 3.93 7.45 22.28
CA MET A 1 5.28 6.86 22.25
C MET A 1 5.28 5.69 23.22
N PHE A 2 5.75 4.51 22.80
CA PHE A 2 5.77 3.30 23.65
C PHE A 2 6.96 3.30 24.59
N THR A 3 6.78 2.78 25.80
CA THR A 3 7.85 2.51 26.77
C THR A 3 8.65 1.28 26.37
N HIS A 4 9.82 1.08 27.00
CA HIS A 4 10.64 -0.11 26.72
C HIS A 4 9.90 -1.41 27.02
N ASP A 5 9.18 -1.48 28.15
CA ASP A 5 8.45 -2.69 28.56
C ASP A 5 7.28 -2.98 27.62
N GLU A 6 6.57 -1.94 27.16
CA GLU A 6 5.54 -2.09 26.13
C GLU A 6 6.14 -2.61 24.83
N LEU A 7 7.28 -2.09 24.38
CA LEU A 7 7.96 -2.60 23.18
C LEU A 7 8.42 -4.06 23.33
N GLN A 8 8.86 -4.48 24.52
CA GLN A 8 9.16 -5.89 24.79
C GLN A 8 7.91 -6.76 24.71
N ARG A 9 6.80 -6.31 25.30
CA ARG A 9 5.52 -7.03 25.24
C ARG A 9 5.03 -7.14 23.80
N LEU A 10 5.02 -6.05 23.03
CA LEU A 10 4.64 -6.09 21.62
C LEU A 10 5.45 -7.11 20.83
N ARG A 11 6.78 -7.15 21.03
CA ARG A 11 7.64 -8.16 20.39
C ARG A 11 7.31 -9.60 20.77
N GLN A 12 6.87 -9.86 22.00
CA GLN A 12 6.43 -11.20 22.42
C GLN A 12 5.16 -11.65 21.69
N HIS A 13 4.36 -10.70 21.22
CA HIS A 13 3.16 -10.92 20.41
C HIS A 13 3.42 -10.73 18.91
N GLU A 14 4.69 -10.69 18.47
CA GLU A 14 5.07 -10.50 17.07
C GLU A 14 4.52 -9.19 16.45
N LEU A 15 4.42 -8.15 17.28
CA LEU A 15 4.00 -6.81 16.87
C LEU A 15 5.18 -5.85 16.96
N ALA A 16 5.40 -5.06 15.92
CA ALA A 16 6.48 -4.08 15.88
C ALA A 16 5.98 -2.71 15.36
N PRO A 17 6.01 -1.65 16.19
CA PRO A 17 5.64 -0.32 15.75
C PRO A 17 6.75 0.34 14.94
N PHE A 18 6.43 0.78 13.72
CA PHE A 18 7.34 1.54 12.85
C PHE A 18 6.59 2.70 12.18
N ALA A 19 7.16 3.91 12.25
CA ALA A 19 6.61 5.12 11.61
C ALA A 19 5.10 5.36 11.84
N GLY A 20 4.59 5.00 13.01
CA GLY A 20 3.17 5.18 13.37
C GLY A 20 2.22 4.11 12.79
N ARG A 21 2.74 3.01 12.24
CA ARG A 21 2.00 1.79 11.89
C ARG A 21 2.53 0.60 12.69
N ILE A 22 1.78 -0.49 12.65
CA ILE A 22 2.11 -1.76 13.28
C ILE A 22 2.38 -2.80 12.20
N ILE A 23 3.54 -3.44 12.28
CA ILE A 23 3.88 -4.66 11.54
C ILE A 23 3.43 -5.84 12.44
N HIS A 24 2.63 -6.76 11.90
CA HIS A 24 2.23 -7.98 12.59
C HIS A 24 2.98 -9.19 12.04
N GLN A 25 3.00 -10.29 12.79
CA GLN A 25 3.89 -11.42 12.52
C GLN A 25 5.35 -10.96 12.31
N ALA A 26 5.71 -9.90 13.04
CA ALA A 26 6.97 -9.21 12.89
C ALA A 26 8.12 -10.14 13.24
N ARG A 27 9.08 -10.25 12.32
CA ARG A 27 10.29 -11.04 12.54
C ARG A 27 11.22 -10.33 13.51
N PRO A 28 12.08 -11.07 14.21
CA PRO A 28 13.11 -10.46 15.04
C PRO A 28 13.92 -9.41 14.28
N PRO A 29 14.40 -8.35 14.97
CA PRO A 29 15.30 -7.37 14.37
C PRO A 29 16.52 -8.02 13.71
N ILE A 30 16.95 -7.46 12.58
CA ILE A 30 18.16 -7.90 11.88
C ILE A 30 19.37 -7.77 12.81
N THR A 31 20.22 -8.79 12.82
CA THR A 31 21.50 -8.78 13.53
C THR A 31 22.58 -8.09 12.70
N ASP A 32 23.70 -7.74 13.34
CA ASP A 32 24.84 -7.14 12.62
C ASP A 32 25.44 -8.12 11.60
N ALA A 33 25.38 -9.42 11.88
CA ALA A 33 25.89 -10.46 10.99
C ALA A 33 25.02 -10.62 9.73
N GLU A 34 23.69 -10.67 9.90
CA GLU A 34 22.74 -10.72 8.77
C GLU A 34 22.80 -9.45 7.94
N LEU A 35 22.91 -8.28 8.58
CA LEU A 35 23.07 -7.01 7.88
C LEU A 35 24.34 -7.02 7.01
N ALA A 36 25.46 -7.47 7.57
CA ALA A 36 26.73 -7.58 6.84
C ALA A 36 26.65 -8.59 5.69
N GLU A 37 25.86 -9.66 5.83
CA GLU A 37 25.62 -10.65 4.77
C GLU A 37 24.86 -10.03 3.59
N VAL A 38 23.79 -9.27 3.86
CA VAL A 38 23.04 -8.56 2.82
C VAL A 38 23.94 -7.54 2.11
N GLU A 39 24.69 -6.73 2.86
CA GLU A 39 25.61 -5.73 2.29
C GLU A 39 26.72 -6.37 1.45
N ALA A 40 27.24 -7.52 1.89
CA ALA A 40 28.23 -8.29 1.14
C ALA A 40 27.68 -8.80 -0.19
N ARG A 41 26.43 -9.29 -0.20
CA ARG A 41 25.75 -9.75 -1.42
C ARG A 41 25.49 -8.60 -2.41
N LEU A 42 25.06 -7.44 -1.91
CA LEU A 42 24.83 -6.26 -2.74
C LEU A 42 26.13 -5.55 -3.15
N GLY A 43 27.24 -5.86 -2.50
CA GLY A 43 28.54 -5.20 -2.69
C GLY A 43 28.56 -3.73 -2.27
N ARG A 44 27.65 -3.31 -1.38
CA ARG A 44 27.42 -1.92 -0.96
C ARG A 44 26.67 -1.81 0.36
N ALA A 45 26.79 -0.66 1.01
CA ALA A 45 26.05 -0.34 2.22
C ALA A 45 24.55 -0.12 1.94
N LEU A 46 23.72 -0.45 2.92
CA LEU A 46 22.27 -0.26 2.81
C LEU A 46 21.82 1.15 3.23
N PRO A 47 20.72 1.66 2.65
CA PRO A 47 20.13 2.91 3.09
C PRO A 47 19.71 2.90 4.56
N SER A 48 19.95 4.01 5.26
CA SER A 48 19.72 4.08 6.72
C SER A 48 18.26 3.85 7.12
N SER A 49 17.29 4.24 6.29
CA SER A 49 15.86 4.02 6.51
C SER A 49 15.49 2.54 6.48
N LEU A 50 16.03 1.79 5.51
CA LEU A 50 15.87 0.34 5.44
C LEU A 50 16.49 -0.34 6.67
N VAL A 51 17.71 0.07 7.06
CA VAL A 51 18.35 -0.47 8.26
C VAL A 51 17.50 -0.19 9.50
N ARG A 52 16.92 1.01 9.65
CA ARG A 52 16.02 1.32 10.77
C ARG A 52 14.77 0.43 10.78
N LEU A 53 14.14 0.22 9.63
CA LEU A 53 13.02 -0.70 9.49
C LEU A 53 13.42 -2.11 9.93
N TRP A 54 14.50 -2.65 9.39
CA TRP A 54 14.96 -4.01 9.72
C TRP A 54 15.44 -4.17 11.17
N ARG A 55 15.90 -3.10 11.83
CA ARG A 55 16.19 -3.10 13.27
C ARG A 55 14.94 -3.04 14.15
N VAL A 56 13.79 -2.74 13.58
CA VAL A 56 12.49 -2.87 14.23
C VAL A 56 11.89 -4.24 13.93
N ALA A 57 11.84 -4.62 12.66
CA ALA A 57 11.38 -5.93 12.19
C ALA A 57 12.06 -6.29 10.87
N TYR A 58 12.79 -7.40 10.83
CA TYR A 58 13.40 -7.92 9.59
C TYR A 58 12.42 -8.81 8.84
N GLY A 59 11.34 -8.18 8.38
CA GLY A 59 10.19 -8.86 7.76
C GLY A 59 8.96 -8.88 8.66
N GLY A 60 7.86 -9.38 8.10
CA GLY A 60 6.55 -9.43 8.73
C GLY A 60 5.46 -9.07 7.74
N ARG A 61 4.26 -8.85 8.24
CA ARG A 61 3.08 -8.56 7.45
C ARG A 61 2.52 -7.17 7.73
N LEU A 62 1.87 -6.64 6.72
CA LEU A 62 1.20 -5.36 6.72
C LEU A 62 -0.26 -5.59 6.30
N ASP A 63 -1.17 -4.93 6.99
CA ASP A 63 -2.59 -5.07 6.75
C ASP A 63 -3.21 -3.67 6.75
N TYR A 64 -2.95 -2.94 5.66
CA TYR A 64 -3.34 -1.55 5.42
C TYR A 64 -3.67 -1.36 3.95
N ASP A 65 -4.49 -0.36 3.66
CA ASP A 65 -4.66 0.12 2.29
C ASP A 65 -3.45 0.96 1.86
N PHE A 66 -3.00 0.72 0.64
CA PHE A 66 -1.98 1.50 -0.04
C PHE A 66 -2.41 1.75 -1.50
N GLN A 67 -2.22 2.97 -1.98
CA GLN A 67 -2.55 3.36 -3.35
C GLN A 67 -1.33 4.01 -3.99
N VAL A 68 -1.01 3.54 -5.20
CA VAL A 68 0.10 4.08 -5.99
C VAL A 68 -0.47 4.84 -7.17
N ASP A 69 0.06 6.04 -7.40
CA ASP A 69 -0.30 6.86 -8.55
C ASP A 69 0.68 6.65 -9.71
N TYR A 70 0.24 5.89 -10.73
CA TYR A 70 0.97 5.74 -11.98
C TYR A 70 0.52 6.82 -12.97
N GLN A 71 0.94 8.07 -12.71
CA GLN A 71 0.73 9.26 -13.55
C GLN A 71 -0.76 9.66 -13.78
N GLY A 72 -1.63 9.40 -12.82
CA GLY A 72 -3.08 9.60 -12.85
C GLY A 72 -3.86 8.27 -12.87
N HIS A 73 -3.17 7.12 -12.94
CA HIS A 73 -3.78 5.81 -12.76
C HIS A 73 -3.62 5.41 -11.29
N LEU A 74 -4.68 5.63 -10.53
CA LEU A 74 -4.76 5.31 -9.11
C LEU A 74 -4.96 3.81 -8.91
N HIS A 75 -3.87 3.12 -8.62
CA HIS A 75 -3.80 1.68 -8.48
C HIS A 75 -3.83 1.27 -7.01
N ALA A 76 -4.76 0.41 -6.64
CA ALA A 76 -4.77 -0.21 -5.31
C ALA A 76 -3.65 -1.26 -5.27
N PHE A 77 -2.68 -1.04 -4.39
CA PHE A 77 -1.44 -1.81 -4.32
C PHE A 77 -1.45 -2.73 -3.11
N SER A 78 -1.21 -4.02 -3.31
CA SER A 78 -1.10 -5.02 -2.25
C SER A 78 0.32 -5.03 -1.69
N LEU A 79 0.51 -4.32 -0.58
CA LEU A 79 1.72 -4.38 0.22
C LEU A 79 1.41 -5.16 1.50
N SER A 80 1.38 -6.49 1.41
CA SER A 80 1.00 -7.35 2.52
C SER A 80 2.18 -8.02 3.21
N GLU A 81 3.32 -8.13 2.54
CA GLU A 81 4.54 -8.74 3.08
C GLU A 81 5.74 -7.79 3.01
N LEU A 82 6.56 -7.80 4.06
CA LEU A 82 7.94 -7.34 4.05
C LEU A 82 8.86 -8.56 3.93
N PHE A 83 9.63 -8.64 2.86
CA PHE A 83 10.42 -9.83 2.53
C PHE A 83 11.54 -10.06 3.55
N PHE A 84 11.74 -11.33 3.91
CA PHE A 84 12.82 -11.78 4.77
C PHE A 84 13.31 -13.17 4.33
N PRO A 85 14.53 -13.59 4.70
CA PRO A 85 15.03 -14.93 4.42
C PRO A 85 14.15 -16.03 5.01
N GLY A 86 13.75 -17.00 4.18
CA GLY A 86 12.88 -18.10 4.57
C GLY A 86 11.42 -17.72 4.78
N SER A 87 10.94 -16.60 4.23
CA SER A 87 9.51 -16.34 4.14
C SER A 87 8.82 -17.38 3.26
N ASP A 88 7.55 -17.65 3.55
CA ASP A 88 6.72 -18.66 2.86
C ASP A 88 5.92 -18.08 1.69
N GLY A 89 6.21 -16.84 1.30
CA GLY A 89 5.66 -16.18 0.12
C GLY A 89 6.15 -16.81 -1.19
N TYR A 90 5.90 -16.13 -2.31
CA TYR A 90 6.28 -16.64 -3.65
C TYR A 90 7.79 -16.85 -3.77
N ASN A 91 8.56 -15.87 -3.34
CA ASN A 91 9.99 -15.98 -3.06
C ASN A 91 10.27 -15.30 -1.73
N ASP A 92 11.27 -15.81 -1.01
CA ASP A 92 11.85 -15.10 0.12
C ASP A 92 12.75 -13.94 -0.35
N LEU A 93 13.35 -13.19 0.57
CA LEU A 93 14.26 -12.09 0.21
C LEU A 93 15.40 -12.54 -0.74
N TRP A 94 15.95 -13.74 -0.52
CA TRP A 94 17.06 -14.23 -1.34
C TRP A 94 16.61 -14.65 -2.73
N GLY A 95 15.48 -15.36 -2.83
CA GLY A 95 14.88 -15.74 -4.11
C GLY A 95 14.51 -14.51 -4.94
N TRP A 96 14.02 -13.43 -4.30
CA TRP A 96 13.78 -12.18 -5.01
C TRP A 96 15.06 -11.51 -5.49
N ILE A 97 16.11 -11.45 -4.66
CA ILE A 97 17.40 -10.92 -5.11
C ILE A 97 17.94 -11.72 -6.30
N GLU A 98 17.88 -13.06 -6.24
CA GLU A 98 18.32 -13.93 -7.35
C GLU A 98 17.50 -13.68 -8.62
N HIS A 99 16.19 -13.55 -8.49
CA HIS A 99 15.30 -13.23 -9.59
C HIS A 99 15.67 -11.89 -10.27
N GLU A 100 15.94 -10.84 -9.49
CA GLU A 100 16.36 -9.54 -10.05
C GLU A 100 17.76 -9.62 -10.69
N GLU A 101 18.69 -10.38 -10.12
CA GLU A 101 20.03 -10.58 -10.68
C GLU A 101 19.96 -11.31 -12.03
N GLU A 102 19.10 -12.32 -12.16
CA GLU A 102 18.83 -13.01 -13.42
C GLU A 102 18.23 -12.07 -14.47
N GLY A 103 17.23 -11.27 -14.07
CA GLY A 103 16.60 -10.28 -14.94
C GLY A 103 17.57 -9.20 -15.42
N ALA A 104 18.41 -8.66 -14.51
CA ALA A 104 19.41 -7.66 -14.83
C ALA A 104 20.49 -8.21 -15.80
N ARG A 105 20.88 -9.47 -15.62
CA ARG A 105 21.81 -10.15 -16.53
C ARG A 105 21.20 -10.36 -17.92
N ALA A 106 19.98 -10.88 -17.99
CA ALA A 106 19.28 -11.10 -19.25
C ALA A 106 19.10 -9.78 -20.02
N PHE A 107 18.70 -8.71 -19.33
CA PHE A 107 18.56 -7.38 -19.94
C PHE A 107 19.91 -6.83 -20.45
N ALA A 108 21.01 -7.03 -19.71
CA ALA A 108 22.33 -6.63 -20.17
C ALA A 108 22.78 -7.41 -21.41
N GLU A 109 22.53 -8.72 -21.45
CA GLU A 109 22.81 -9.58 -22.59
C GLU A 109 22.03 -9.14 -23.84
N ASP A 110 20.73 -8.84 -23.70
CA ASP A 110 19.88 -8.33 -24.79
C ASP A 110 20.35 -6.97 -25.32
N GLU A 111 20.86 -6.09 -24.44
CA GLU A 111 21.47 -4.80 -24.78
C GLU A 111 22.92 -4.92 -25.30
N GLY A 112 23.49 -6.13 -25.35
CA GLY A 112 24.85 -6.38 -25.83
C GLY A 112 25.95 -5.80 -24.93
N ARG A 113 25.68 -5.65 -23.63
CA ARG A 113 26.62 -5.14 -22.62
C ARG A 113 26.87 -6.16 -21.52
N GLU A 114 28.02 -6.06 -20.85
CA GLU A 114 28.28 -6.84 -19.64
C GLU A 114 27.52 -6.22 -18.46
N TRP A 115 26.87 -7.06 -17.65
CA TRP A 115 26.30 -6.62 -16.38
C TRP A 115 27.40 -6.50 -15.33
N ASP A 116 27.36 -5.42 -14.54
CA ASP A 116 28.37 -5.11 -13.52
C ASP A 116 28.26 -5.95 -12.24
N GLY A 117 27.31 -6.89 -12.22
CA GLY A 117 27.07 -7.80 -11.10
C GLY A 117 26.35 -7.16 -9.92
N ARG A 118 25.71 -5.99 -10.09
CA ARG A 118 25.05 -5.28 -9.00
C ARG A 118 23.63 -4.86 -9.34
N LEU A 119 22.77 -4.91 -8.33
CA LEU A 119 21.42 -4.37 -8.39
C LEU A 119 21.44 -2.88 -8.05
N ALA A 120 20.65 -2.10 -8.79
CA ALA A 120 20.35 -0.70 -8.46
C ALA A 120 19.21 -0.59 -7.45
N PHE A 121 18.33 -1.60 -7.42
CA PHE A 121 17.13 -1.65 -6.58
C PHE A 121 17.07 -2.98 -5.83
N LEU A 122 16.78 -2.92 -4.53
CA LEU A 122 16.60 -4.09 -3.68
C LEU A 122 15.10 -4.31 -3.44
N PRO A 123 14.53 -5.48 -3.78
CA PRO A 123 13.15 -5.83 -3.40
C PRO A 123 13.06 -6.04 -1.89
N VAL A 124 12.03 -5.48 -1.26
CA VAL A 124 11.88 -5.47 0.21
C VAL A 124 10.47 -5.81 0.71
N GLY A 125 9.49 -5.87 -0.18
CA GLY A 125 8.12 -6.23 0.17
C GLY A 125 7.21 -6.22 -1.05
N GLY A 126 5.96 -6.60 -0.87
CA GLY A 126 4.97 -6.68 -1.95
C GLY A 126 3.96 -7.79 -1.69
N PHE A 127 3.39 -8.30 -2.78
CA PHE A 127 2.46 -9.42 -2.76
C PHE A 127 2.61 -10.27 -4.02
N GLU A 128 2.84 -11.57 -3.80
CA GLU A 128 3.05 -12.56 -4.87
C GLU A 128 4.06 -12.07 -5.92
N TYR A 129 3.79 -12.31 -7.20
CA TYR A 129 4.66 -11.92 -8.32
C TYR A 129 4.16 -10.66 -9.06
N LEU A 130 3.02 -10.10 -8.66
CA LEU A 130 2.35 -9.00 -9.37
C LEU A 130 2.82 -7.62 -8.92
N GLU A 131 3.23 -7.48 -7.65
CA GLU A 131 3.48 -6.19 -7.02
C GLU A 131 4.68 -6.27 -6.11
N ARG A 132 5.61 -5.31 -6.26
CA ARG A 132 6.87 -5.26 -5.50
C ARG A 132 7.22 -3.84 -5.09
N ILE A 133 7.63 -3.69 -3.85
CA ILE A 133 8.29 -2.50 -3.32
C ILE A 133 9.80 -2.72 -3.39
N TYR A 134 10.47 -1.71 -3.90
CA TYR A 134 11.92 -1.64 -4.00
C TYR A 134 12.45 -0.45 -3.22
N VAL A 135 13.68 -0.59 -2.74
CA VAL A 135 14.48 0.56 -2.31
C VAL A 135 15.65 0.75 -3.27
N CYS A 136 15.91 1.98 -3.68
CA CYS A 136 17.10 2.32 -4.45
C CYS A 136 18.35 2.17 -3.57
N VAL A 137 19.26 1.31 -3.99
CA VAL A 137 20.56 1.07 -3.35
C VAL A 137 21.72 1.58 -4.20
N GLU A 138 21.44 2.16 -5.36
CA GLU A 138 22.43 2.87 -6.18
C GLU A 138 22.87 4.18 -5.51
N PRO A 139 24.17 4.40 -5.27
CA PRO A 139 24.66 5.67 -4.76
C PRO A 139 24.25 6.82 -5.69
N GLY A 140 23.57 7.81 -5.13
CA GLY A 140 23.06 8.93 -5.91
C GLY A 140 22.02 9.72 -5.14
N GLU A 141 21.32 10.60 -5.85
CA GLU A 141 20.26 11.43 -5.30
C GLU A 141 19.06 10.59 -4.79
N ASP A 142 18.81 9.45 -5.43
CA ASP A 142 17.70 8.56 -5.10
C ASP A 142 18.07 7.49 -4.06
N PHE A 143 19.29 7.48 -3.51
CA PHE A 143 19.72 6.44 -2.56
C PHE A 143 18.81 6.40 -1.32
N GLY A 144 18.11 5.28 -1.12
CA GLY A 144 17.13 5.09 -0.05
C GLY A 144 15.68 5.44 -0.42
N ALA A 145 15.44 6.01 -1.60
CA ALA A 145 14.09 6.24 -2.09
C ALA A 145 13.38 4.92 -2.40
N VAL A 146 12.06 4.93 -2.19
CA VAL A 146 11.20 3.76 -2.30
C VAL A 146 10.40 3.83 -3.59
N TYR A 147 10.36 2.72 -4.31
CA TYR A 147 9.67 2.58 -5.59
C TYR A 147 8.68 1.43 -5.56
N ALA A 148 7.60 1.56 -6.30
CA ALA A 148 6.58 0.54 -6.48
C ALA A 148 6.57 0.08 -7.94
N TRP A 149 6.64 -1.23 -8.14
CA TRP A 149 6.42 -1.90 -9.41
C TRP A 149 5.12 -2.69 -9.38
N SER A 150 4.34 -2.60 -10.46
CA SER A 150 3.16 -3.43 -10.69
C SER A 150 3.19 -4.03 -12.09
N GLN A 151 2.86 -5.32 -12.18
CA GLN A 151 2.77 -6.03 -13.46
C GLN A 151 1.57 -5.55 -14.28
N GLY A 152 1.77 -5.41 -15.59
CA GLY A 152 0.68 -5.24 -16.55
C GLY A 152 -0.21 -6.47 -16.62
N LEU A 153 -1.52 -6.28 -16.44
CA LEU A 153 -2.52 -7.36 -16.51
C LEU A 153 -3.24 -7.37 -17.87
N PRO A 154 -3.82 -8.51 -18.29
CA PRO A 154 -4.49 -8.61 -19.58
C PRO A 154 -5.56 -7.53 -19.82
N PRO A 155 -5.73 -7.02 -21.06
CA PRO A 155 -6.72 -5.97 -21.38
C PRO A 155 -8.17 -6.29 -21.02
N ALA A 156 -8.51 -7.57 -20.85
CA ALA A 156 -9.84 -8.00 -20.42
C ALA A 156 -10.16 -7.63 -18.96
N TRP A 157 -9.15 -7.27 -18.16
CA TRP A 157 -9.30 -6.95 -16.75
C TRP A 157 -9.47 -5.43 -16.58
N SER A 158 -10.72 -4.97 -16.62
CA SER A 158 -11.05 -3.54 -16.51
C SER A 158 -10.47 -2.91 -15.24
N MET A 159 -10.12 -1.62 -15.32
CA MET A 159 -9.56 -0.82 -14.21
C MET A 159 -8.17 -1.25 -13.71
N ARG A 160 -7.46 -2.09 -14.46
CA ARG A 160 -6.09 -2.51 -14.12
C ARG A 160 -5.07 -1.81 -15.01
N LEU A 161 -3.83 -1.79 -14.53
CA LEU A 161 -2.67 -1.50 -15.38
C LEU A 161 -2.53 -2.62 -16.42
N HIS A 162 -2.18 -2.25 -17.64
CA HIS A 162 -2.01 -3.18 -18.76
C HIS A 162 -0.56 -3.26 -19.27
N GLU A 163 0.31 -2.47 -18.66
CA GLU A 163 1.75 -2.47 -18.87
C GLU A 163 2.45 -2.47 -17.52
N ASP A 164 3.65 -3.05 -17.49
CA ASP A 164 4.51 -3.01 -16.32
C ASP A 164 4.83 -1.55 -16.00
N SER A 165 4.55 -1.16 -14.75
CA SER A 165 4.65 0.23 -14.33
C SER A 165 5.56 0.34 -13.11
N PHE A 166 6.44 1.35 -13.12
CA PHE A 166 7.41 1.60 -12.06
C PHE A 166 7.42 3.08 -11.69
N THR A 167 7.27 3.40 -10.41
CA THR A 167 7.24 4.80 -9.95
C THR A 167 7.82 4.95 -8.54
N ARG A 168 8.37 6.13 -8.24
CA ARG A 168 8.80 6.49 -6.89
C ARG A 168 7.56 6.79 -6.04
N VAL A 169 7.49 6.21 -4.84
CA VAL A 169 6.36 6.38 -3.91
C VAL A 169 6.75 7.12 -2.65
N ALA A 170 8.01 7.08 -2.23
CA ALA A 170 8.49 7.82 -1.07
C ALA A 170 10.00 8.10 -1.14
N ASP A 171 10.45 9.06 -0.33
CA ASP A 171 11.88 9.37 -0.17
C ASP A 171 12.59 8.37 0.74
N ASP A 172 11.84 7.70 1.62
CA ASP A 172 12.30 6.68 2.55
C ASP A 172 11.14 5.80 3.05
N PHE A 173 11.44 4.83 3.93
CA PHE A 173 10.43 3.94 4.50
C PHE A 173 9.49 4.64 5.48
N GLU A 174 9.94 5.67 6.19
CA GLU A 174 9.05 6.48 7.02
C GLU A 174 7.98 7.16 6.16
N GLY A 175 8.36 7.69 4.99
CA GLY A 175 7.44 8.26 4.01
C GLY A 175 6.51 7.22 3.36
N LEU A 176 6.98 6.00 3.12
CA LEU A 176 6.11 4.89 2.66
C LEU A 176 5.05 4.55 3.73
N PHE A 177 5.49 4.31 4.96
CA PHE A 177 4.60 3.92 6.06
C PHE A 177 3.60 5.02 6.42
N ALA A 178 3.96 6.30 6.25
CA ALA A 178 3.05 7.42 6.44
C ALA A 178 1.86 7.41 5.47
N GLN A 179 1.98 6.75 4.30
CA GLN A 179 0.92 6.63 3.30
C GLN A 179 -0.04 5.46 3.55
N LEU A 180 0.30 4.53 4.45
CA LEU A 180 -0.55 3.39 4.80
C LEU A 180 -1.75 3.89 5.62
N VAL A 181 -2.96 3.55 5.21
CA VAL A 181 -4.22 4.03 5.80
C VAL A 181 -5.28 2.94 5.81
N TYR A 182 -6.49 3.27 6.28
CA TYR A 182 -7.67 2.43 6.11
C TYR A 182 -8.76 3.21 5.37
N TYR A 183 -9.26 2.67 4.25
CA TYR A 183 -10.37 3.26 3.49
C TYR A 183 -11.74 2.89 4.07
N ARG A 184 -11.81 1.79 4.83
CA ARG A 184 -12.96 1.35 5.61
C ARG A 184 -12.53 1.15 7.05
N ASP A 185 -13.43 1.37 8.01
CA ASP A 185 -13.11 1.14 9.41
C ASP A 185 -13.03 -0.39 9.66
N PRO A 186 -11.87 -0.93 10.09
CA PRO A 186 -11.73 -2.36 10.34
C PRO A 186 -12.55 -2.85 11.54
N PHE A 187 -13.14 -1.95 12.34
CA PHE A 187 -13.93 -2.29 13.53
C PHE A 187 -15.46 -2.16 13.33
N GLU A 188 -15.93 -1.86 12.12
CA GLU A 188 -17.36 -1.90 11.79
C GLU A 188 -17.91 -3.34 11.82
N GLU A 189 -19.20 -3.51 12.13
CA GLU A 189 -19.84 -4.84 12.35
C GLU A 189 -19.72 -5.78 11.14
N ASP A 190 -19.76 -5.22 9.93
CA ASP A 190 -19.66 -5.95 8.65
C ASP A 190 -18.33 -5.67 7.94
N ALA A 191 -17.26 -5.34 8.67
CA ALA A 191 -15.96 -5.04 8.09
C ALA A 191 -15.44 -6.21 7.22
N ASP A 192 -15.13 -5.89 5.95
CA ASP A 192 -14.65 -6.83 4.95
C ASP A 192 -13.46 -6.22 4.19
N GLY A 193 -12.27 -6.22 4.81
CA GLY A 193 -11.12 -5.58 4.17
C GLY A 193 -9.84 -5.60 4.98
N THR A 194 -8.99 -4.62 4.69
CA THR A 194 -7.71 -4.43 5.36
C THR A 194 -7.91 -4.04 6.83
N GLY A 195 -7.00 -4.47 7.68
CA GLY A 195 -6.97 -4.23 9.12
C GLY A 195 -7.56 -5.36 9.97
N LEU A 196 -8.26 -6.32 9.37
CA LEU A 196 -8.82 -7.48 10.06
C LEU A 196 -7.75 -8.45 10.58
N GLU A 197 -6.75 -8.79 9.75
CA GLU A 197 -5.65 -9.68 10.18
C GLU A 197 -4.84 -9.03 11.30
N LEU A 198 -4.63 -7.71 11.23
CA LEU A 198 -3.96 -6.98 12.29
C LEU A 198 -4.81 -6.93 13.57
N ASP A 199 -6.12 -6.68 13.50
CA ASP A 199 -6.98 -6.68 14.68
C ASP A 199 -7.02 -8.04 15.37
N GLU A 200 -7.13 -9.13 14.60
CA GLU A 200 -7.05 -10.49 15.10
C GLU A 200 -5.69 -10.75 15.80
N ALA A 201 -4.59 -10.23 15.24
CA ALA A 201 -3.27 -10.33 15.87
C ALA A 201 -3.18 -9.58 17.21
N LEU A 202 -4.09 -8.65 17.52
CA LEU A 202 -4.14 -7.96 18.81
C LEU A 202 -4.87 -8.76 19.89
N ASP A 203 -5.64 -9.79 19.56
CA ASP A 203 -6.45 -10.53 20.55
C ASP A 203 -5.62 -11.23 21.64
N PRO A 204 -4.51 -11.93 21.33
CA PRO A 204 -3.64 -12.49 22.37
C PRO A 204 -3.09 -11.41 23.31
N LEU A 205 -2.74 -10.24 22.77
CA LEU A 205 -2.28 -9.11 23.55
C LEU A 205 -3.41 -8.53 24.41
N ALA A 206 -4.64 -8.47 23.92
CA ALA A 206 -5.78 -7.94 24.65
C ALA A 206 -6.12 -8.77 25.91
N ILE A 207 -5.86 -10.08 25.88
CA ILE A 207 -6.02 -10.98 27.04
C ILE A 207 -4.99 -10.64 28.14
N GLU A 208 -3.75 -10.32 27.76
CA GLU A 208 -2.66 -10.02 28.71
C GLU A 208 -2.65 -8.55 29.16
N ASP A 209 -2.86 -7.63 28.22
CA ASP A 209 -2.79 -6.19 28.40
C ASP A 209 -3.82 -5.47 27.50
N ALA A 210 -5.07 -5.50 27.96
CA ALA A 210 -6.20 -4.86 27.29
C ALA A 210 -5.97 -3.35 27.05
N ALA A 211 -5.24 -2.65 27.92
CA ALA A 211 -4.99 -1.23 27.77
C ALA A 211 -4.04 -0.94 26.61
N LEU A 212 -2.99 -1.75 26.46
CA LEU A 212 -2.07 -1.64 25.34
C LEU A 212 -2.75 -1.99 24.00
N ALA A 213 -3.50 -3.10 23.96
CA ALA A 213 -4.26 -3.49 22.77
C ALA A 213 -5.27 -2.40 22.36
N GLN A 214 -6.03 -1.84 23.31
CA GLN A 214 -6.97 -0.75 23.03
C GLN A 214 -6.27 0.51 22.48
N ARG A 215 -5.04 0.79 22.93
CA ARG A 215 -4.26 1.91 22.41
C ARG A 215 -3.78 1.67 20.98
N LEU A 216 -3.49 0.42 20.61
CA LEU A 216 -3.18 0.05 19.22
C LEU A 216 -4.41 0.16 18.33
N ARG A 217 -5.56 -0.36 18.77
CA ARG A 217 -6.85 -0.21 18.06
C ARG A 217 -7.21 1.26 17.84
N ALA A 218 -7.07 2.10 18.87
CA ALA A 218 -7.26 3.55 18.73
C ALA A 218 -6.27 4.19 17.73
N GLY A 219 -5.05 3.66 17.65
CA GLY A 219 -4.08 4.03 16.62
C GLY A 219 -4.55 3.65 15.21
N MET A 220 -5.10 2.45 15.03
CA MET A 220 -5.70 2.00 13.77
C MET A 220 -6.90 2.85 13.38
N THR A 221 -7.83 3.12 14.30
CA THR A 221 -8.99 3.99 14.05
C THR A 221 -8.57 5.39 13.58
N ALA A 222 -7.46 5.93 14.11
CA ALA A 222 -6.96 7.23 13.70
C ALA A 222 -6.40 7.26 12.25
N LEU A 223 -6.22 6.10 11.61
CA LEU A 223 -5.77 5.96 10.22
C LEU A 223 -6.94 5.81 9.23
N VAL A 224 -8.17 5.65 9.74
CA VAL A 224 -9.38 5.55 8.92
C VAL A 224 -9.63 6.87 8.20
N GLN A 225 -9.81 6.79 6.89
CA GLN A 225 -10.11 7.91 6.01
C GLN A 225 -11.59 8.29 6.12
N ASP A 226 -11.94 9.10 7.12
CA ASP A 226 -13.31 9.51 7.43
C ASP A 226 -13.86 10.57 6.45
N TRP A 227 -14.27 10.10 5.27
CA TRP A 227 -14.95 10.94 4.28
C TRP A 227 -16.35 11.40 4.73
N ARG A 228 -17.00 10.67 5.64
CA ARG A 228 -18.35 11.03 6.16
C ARG A 228 -18.27 12.26 7.05
N GLY A 229 -17.35 12.25 8.02
CA GLY A 229 -17.07 13.42 8.86
C GLY A 229 -16.60 14.61 8.02
N ALA A 230 -15.73 14.39 7.02
CA ALA A 230 -15.31 15.46 6.11
C ALA A 230 -16.46 16.06 5.29
N LEU A 231 -17.44 15.24 4.89
CA LEU A 231 -18.65 15.71 4.22
C LEU A 231 -19.53 16.56 5.15
N ASP A 232 -19.76 16.09 6.37
CA ASP A 232 -20.60 16.77 7.36
C ASP A 232 -19.97 18.09 7.86
N ASP A 233 -18.64 18.14 7.96
CA ASP A 233 -17.86 19.34 8.29
C ASP A 233 -17.71 20.33 7.11
N GLY A 234 -18.11 19.94 5.90
CA GLY A 234 -17.92 20.74 4.68
C GLY A 234 -16.47 20.84 4.20
N ARG A 235 -15.58 19.95 4.67
CA ARG A 235 -14.15 19.90 4.28
C ARG A 235 -13.90 19.08 3.02
N LEU A 236 -14.85 18.23 2.63
CA LEU A 236 -14.66 17.26 1.55
C LEU A 236 -14.16 17.89 0.24
N SER A 237 -14.62 19.10 -0.12
CA SER A 237 -14.25 19.80 -1.37
C SER A 237 -12.75 20.10 -1.53
N VAL A 238 -11.98 20.12 -0.45
CA VAL A 238 -10.52 20.36 -0.47
C VAL A 238 -9.70 19.12 -0.17
N GLU A 239 -10.33 17.95 -0.05
CA GLU A 239 -9.70 16.67 0.29
C GLU A 239 -9.93 15.64 -0.83
N PRO A 240 -9.12 15.65 -1.92
CA PRO A 240 -9.36 14.83 -3.11
C PRO A 240 -9.42 13.32 -2.84
N ALA A 241 -8.62 12.81 -1.89
CA ALA A 241 -8.65 11.41 -1.52
C ALA A 241 -10.01 10.99 -0.93
N LEU A 242 -10.55 11.80 0.00
CA LEU A 242 -11.85 11.53 0.62
C LEU A 242 -13.00 11.70 -0.37
N GLN A 243 -12.89 12.63 -1.34
CA GLN A 243 -13.87 12.74 -2.43
C GLN A 243 -13.97 11.44 -3.22
N ARG A 244 -12.83 10.86 -3.60
CA ARG A 244 -12.80 9.59 -4.34
C ARG A 244 -13.41 8.46 -3.54
N LEU A 245 -13.05 8.32 -2.25
CA LEU A 245 -13.62 7.30 -1.37
C LEU A 245 -15.14 7.45 -1.23
N ALA A 246 -15.64 8.68 -1.05
CA ALA A 246 -17.08 8.92 -0.98
C ALA A 246 -17.80 8.59 -2.30
N LEU A 247 -17.18 8.90 -3.45
CA LEU A 247 -17.73 8.57 -4.77
C LEU A 247 -17.71 7.06 -5.04
N GLU A 248 -16.62 6.38 -4.73
CA GLU A 248 -16.52 4.92 -4.81
C GLU A 248 -17.62 4.28 -3.95
N HIS A 249 -17.77 4.71 -2.70
CA HIS A 249 -18.80 4.22 -1.80
C HIS A 249 -20.21 4.43 -2.36
N ALA A 250 -20.52 5.63 -2.87
CA ALA A 250 -21.82 5.93 -3.45
C ALA A 250 -22.15 5.01 -4.64
N VAL A 251 -21.16 4.72 -5.49
CA VAL A 251 -21.33 3.83 -6.64
C VAL A 251 -21.45 2.36 -6.23
N GLU A 252 -20.63 1.92 -5.28
CA GLU A 252 -20.67 0.55 -4.73
C GLU A 252 -22.03 0.23 -4.12
N HIS A 253 -22.68 1.22 -3.48
CA HIS A 253 -23.93 1.05 -2.74
C HIS A 253 -25.18 1.53 -3.48
N ASP A 254 -25.07 1.93 -4.75
CA ASP A 254 -26.20 2.43 -5.55
C ASP A 254 -26.90 3.66 -4.89
N ASP A 255 -26.13 4.53 -4.24
CA ASP A 255 -26.64 5.60 -3.37
C ASP A 255 -26.74 6.95 -4.11
N GLU A 256 -27.87 7.16 -4.78
CA GLU A 256 -28.20 8.43 -5.45
C GLU A 256 -28.28 9.63 -4.49
N ALA A 257 -28.70 9.40 -3.24
CA ALA A 257 -28.85 10.46 -2.25
C ALA A 257 -27.47 10.98 -1.83
N LEU A 258 -26.50 10.08 -1.64
CA LEU A 258 -25.11 10.46 -1.41
C LEU A 258 -24.53 11.19 -2.61
N LEU A 259 -24.72 10.73 -3.85
CA LEU A 259 -24.26 11.47 -5.03
C LEU A 259 -24.80 12.90 -5.11
N ALA A 260 -26.09 13.09 -4.79
CA ALA A 260 -26.68 14.43 -4.73
C ALA A 260 -26.05 15.29 -3.62
N ARG A 261 -25.75 14.71 -2.46
CA ARG A 261 -25.02 15.39 -1.37
C ARG A 261 -23.60 15.78 -1.79
N LEU A 262 -22.88 14.88 -2.46
CA LEU A 262 -21.53 15.14 -2.96
C LEU A 262 -21.51 16.27 -3.99
N ALA A 263 -22.44 16.26 -4.94
CA ALA A 263 -22.61 17.37 -5.89
C ALA A 263 -22.90 18.70 -5.16
N GLY A 264 -23.79 18.67 -4.17
CA GLY A 264 -24.11 19.84 -3.34
C GLY A 264 -22.91 20.37 -2.53
N ALA A 265 -21.97 19.49 -2.16
CA ALA A 265 -20.72 19.83 -1.49
C ALA A 265 -19.62 20.32 -2.45
N GLY A 266 -19.91 20.41 -3.76
CA GLY A 266 -18.97 20.89 -4.77
C GLY A 266 -17.95 19.84 -5.24
N VAL A 267 -18.22 18.55 -4.99
CA VAL A 267 -17.38 17.46 -5.51
C VAL A 267 -17.58 17.32 -7.02
N ASP A 268 -16.48 17.26 -7.78
CA ASP A 268 -16.54 16.93 -9.21
C ASP A 268 -16.87 15.44 -9.38
N LEU A 269 -18.12 15.13 -9.73
CA LEU A 269 -18.58 13.76 -9.95
C LEU A 269 -18.00 13.13 -11.23
N GLY A 270 -17.39 13.92 -12.12
CA GLY A 270 -16.74 13.46 -13.35
C GLY A 270 -15.27 13.08 -13.17
N GLN A 271 -14.70 13.30 -11.97
CA GLN A 271 -13.30 13.00 -11.67
C GLN A 271 -13.00 11.50 -11.73
N LEU A 272 -11.73 11.16 -11.96
CA LEU A 272 -11.28 9.77 -11.89
C LEU A 272 -11.24 9.32 -10.42
N ILE A 273 -11.74 8.12 -10.15
CA ILE A 273 -11.86 7.57 -8.78
C ILE A 273 -10.93 6.38 -8.55
N ARG A 274 -10.84 5.45 -9.50
CA ARG A 274 -10.01 4.23 -9.40
C ARG A 274 -9.60 3.74 -10.77
N GLY A 275 -8.41 3.15 -10.91
CA GLY A 275 -8.00 2.42 -12.12
C GLY A 275 -8.05 3.26 -13.42
N GLY A 276 -7.93 4.58 -13.30
CA GLY A 276 -8.07 5.52 -14.41
C GLY A 276 -9.49 5.73 -14.94
N VAL A 277 -10.54 5.31 -14.21
CA VAL A 277 -11.95 5.50 -14.60
C VAL A 277 -12.69 6.44 -13.66
N ASN A 278 -13.76 7.08 -14.15
CA ASN A 278 -14.67 7.88 -13.33
C ASN A 278 -15.88 7.08 -12.82
N ALA A 279 -16.67 7.71 -11.94
CA ALA A 279 -17.84 7.09 -11.30
C ALA A 279 -18.86 6.48 -12.28
N PRO A 280 -19.26 7.13 -13.39
CA PRO A 280 -20.10 6.52 -14.42
C PRO A 280 -19.57 5.20 -15.00
N VAL A 281 -18.28 5.14 -15.37
CA VAL A 281 -17.68 3.91 -15.91
C VAL A 281 -17.67 2.82 -14.84
N TYR A 282 -17.36 3.17 -13.59
CA TYR A 282 -17.38 2.22 -12.49
C TYR A 282 -18.79 1.68 -12.21
N ALA A 283 -19.81 2.55 -12.24
CA ALA A 283 -21.22 2.17 -12.12
C ALA A 283 -21.62 1.18 -13.22
N ARG A 284 -21.15 1.35 -14.46
CA ARG A 284 -21.37 0.37 -15.54
C ARG A 284 -20.75 -0.98 -15.26
N LEU A 285 -19.50 -1.00 -14.78
CA LEU A 285 -18.81 -2.25 -14.46
C LEU A 285 -19.54 -3.03 -13.35
N LEU A 286 -20.09 -2.31 -12.37
CA LEU A 286 -20.94 -2.88 -11.32
C LEU A 286 -22.40 -3.10 -11.73
N LYS A 287 -22.78 -2.76 -12.96
CA LYS A 287 -24.15 -2.87 -13.51
C LYS A 287 -25.21 -2.08 -12.72
N ARG A 288 -24.85 -0.88 -12.26
CA ARG A 288 -25.73 0.07 -11.55
C ARG A 288 -26.51 0.94 -12.54
N GLU A 289 -27.53 0.36 -13.18
CA GLU A 289 -28.33 1.02 -14.23
C GLU A 289 -29.01 2.31 -13.75
N ALA A 290 -29.48 2.34 -12.50
CA ALA A 290 -30.09 3.53 -11.91
C ALA A 290 -29.10 4.70 -11.82
N LEU A 291 -27.89 4.44 -11.30
CA LEU A 291 -26.83 5.44 -11.26
C LEU A 291 -26.39 5.90 -12.65
N LEU A 292 -26.31 5.01 -13.64
CA LEU A 292 -25.99 5.40 -15.02
C LEU A 292 -27.01 6.39 -15.58
N ALA A 293 -28.30 6.13 -15.38
CA ALA A 293 -29.36 7.05 -15.77
C ALA A 293 -29.28 8.37 -15.00
N TRP A 294 -28.96 8.29 -13.70
CA TRP A 294 -28.77 9.46 -12.85
C TRP A 294 -27.62 10.35 -13.36
N PHE A 295 -26.44 9.78 -13.61
CA PHE A 295 -25.28 10.51 -14.14
C PHE A 295 -25.58 11.15 -15.49
N ALA A 296 -26.22 10.41 -16.40
CA ALA A 296 -26.62 10.93 -17.71
C ALA A 296 -27.63 12.09 -17.58
N GLY A 297 -28.60 11.97 -16.68
CA GLY A 297 -29.59 13.02 -16.38
C GLY A 297 -28.97 14.31 -15.83
N HIS A 298 -27.81 14.20 -15.18
CA HIS A 298 -27.04 15.33 -14.64
C HIS A 298 -25.90 15.79 -15.59
N GLY A 299 -25.83 15.24 -16.81
CA GLY A 299 -24.84 15.64 -17.82
C GLY A 299 -23.41 15.18 -17.53
N ILE A 300 -23.23 14.17 -16.67
CA ILE A 300 -21.92 13.63 -16.30
C ILE A 300 -21.58 12.50 -17.26
N ALA A 301 -20.59 12.72 -18.12
CA ALA A 301 -20.17 11.77 -19.13
C ALA A 301 -19.20 10.73 -18.56
N GLU A 302 -19.17 9.57 -19.21
CA GLU A 302 -18.17 8.55 -18.94
C GLU A 302 -16.79 9.01 -19.39
N ARG A 303 -15.80 8.75 -18.52
CA ARG A 303 -14.42 9.07 -18.77
C ARG A 303 -13.54 7.93 -18.29
N GLN A 304 -12.64 7.52 -19.17
CA GLN A 304 -11.54 6.62 -18.88
C GLN A 304 -10.27 7.29 -19.40
N ARG A 305 -9.16 7.07 -18.70
CA ARG A 305 -7.85 7.52 -19.16
C ARG A 305 -7.46 6.70 -20.40
N ASP A 306 -7.01 7.40 -21.45
CA ASP A 306 -6.35 6.75 -22.58
C ASP A 306 -5.08 6.07 -22.07
N GLN A 307 -4.86 4.82 -22.50
CA GLN A 307 -3.68 4.01 -22.13
C GLN A 307 -2.39 4.75 -22.49
#